data_AF-A0AAV8WXD4-F1
#
_entry.id   AF-A0AAV8WXD4-F1
#
_cell.length_a   1.000
_cell.length_b   1.000
_cell.length_c   1.000
_cell.angle_alpha   90.00
_cell.angle_beta   90.00
_cell.angle_gamma   90.00
#
_symmetry.space_group_name_H-M   'P 1'
#
loop_
_entity.id
_entity.type
_entity.pdbx_description
1 polymer ?
#
loop_
_entity_poly.entity_id
_entity_poly.type
_entity_poly.pdbx_seq_one_letter_code
_entity_poly.pdbx_strand_id
1 'polypeptide(L)'
;MDSSFLNSVLELYKDNKWKEILNLNEKSDNLNALKILWVWPSEENLYFIRKVLYEQNLDGIISLGCGCGLLEWIINKSTGPGKGSGRLTDPEPFKVNFENLKWRLYGFQEIKDSKDFIAVYVKCVK
;
A
#
# COMPACT_ATOMS: atom_id res chain seq x y z
N MET A 1 -2.89 21.33 -10.75
CA MET A 1 -3.51 19.99 -10.62
C MET A 1 -4.85 20.09 -11.31
N ASP A 2 -5.23 19.15 -12.17
CA ASP A 2 -6.60 19.16 -12.68
C ASP A 2 -7.53 19.01 -11.49
N SER A 3 -8.27 20.07 -11.16
CA SER A 3 -9.16 20.11 -10.01
C SER A 3 -10.26 19.06 -10.12
N SER A 4 -10.61 18.64 -11.34
CA SER A 4 -11.65 17.64 -11.56
C SER A 4 -11.26 16.26 -11.02
N PHE A 5 -10.05 15.77 -11.35
CA PHE A 5 -9.59 14.44 -10.89
C PHE A 5 -9.47 14.36 -9.37
N LEU A 6 -8.85 15.38 -8.75
CA LEU A 6 -8.73 15.43 -7.30
C LEU A 6 -10.11 15.46 -6.63
N ASN A 7 -11.06 16.23 -7.17
CA ASN A 7 -12.42 16.27 -6.64
C ASN A 7 -13.10 14.90 -6.73
N SER A 8 -12.95 14.17 -7.84
CA SER A 8 -13.48 12.80 -7.96
C SER A 8 -12.89 11.86 -6.91
N VAL A 9 -11.58 11.91 -6.68
CA VAL A 9 -10.93 11.12 -5.61
C VAL A 9 -11.50 11.49 -4.24
N LEU A 10 -11.66 12.79 -3.95
CA LEU A 10 -12.17 13.28 -2.67
C LEU A 10 -13.64 12.92 -2.43
N GLU A 11 -14.48 12.95 -3.46
CA GLU A 11 -15.88 12.52 -3.37
C GLU A 11 -15.99 11.02 -3.07
N LEU A 12 -15.27 10.18 -3.82
CA LEU A 12 -15.26 8.74 -3.56
C LEU A 12 -14.66 8.40 -2.19
N TYR A 13 -13.65 9.14 -1.75
CA TYR A 13 -13.05 8.99 -0.43
C TYR A 13 -14.07 9.25 0.68
N LYS A 14 -14.82 10.37 0.59
CA LYS A 14 -15.89 10.72 1.54
C LYS A 14 -16.96 9.63 1.60
N ASP A 15 -17.28 9.05 0.46
CA ASP A 15 -18.28 7.99 0.32
C ASP A 15 -17.76 6.58 0.69
N ASN A 16 -16.49 6.44 1.10
CA ASN A 16 -15.83 5.16 1.36
C ASN A 16 -15.76 4.19 0.15
N LYS A 17 -15.80 4.72 -1.06
CA LYS A 17 -15.80 3.98 -2.34
C LYS A 17 -14.36 3.70 -2.82
N TRP A 18 -13.63 2.91 -2.06
CA TRP A 18 -12.20 2.65 -2.33
C TRP A 18 -11.97 1.88 -3.64
N LYS A 19 -12.87 0.98 -4.03
CA LYS A 19 -12.76 0.21 -5.28
C LYS A 19 -12.86 1.11 -6.50
N GLU A 20 -13.80 2.05 -6.44
CA GLU A 20 -14.04 3.04 -7.48
C GLU A 20 -12.83 3.98 -7.64
N ILE A 21 -12.12 4.31 -6.55
CA ILE A 21 -10.86 5.04 -6.62
C ILE A 21 -9.83 4.25 -7.43
N LEU A 22 -9.72 2.93 -7.28
CA LEU A 22 -8.79 2.12 -8.09
C LEU A 22 -9.10 2.19 -9.59
N ASN A 23 -10.38 2.31 -9.93
CA ASN A 23 -10.86 2.41 -11.31
C ASN A 23 -10.64 3.79 -11.94
N LEU A 24 -10.33 4.84 -11.16
CA LEU A 24 -10.01 6.17 -11.72
C LEU A 24 -8.69 6.19 -12.52
N ASN A 25 -7.85 5.18 -12.35
CA ASN A 25 -6.56 5.07 -13.03
C ASN A 25 -6.33 3.65 -13.54
N GLU A 26 -7.13 3.20 -14.51
CA GLU A 26 -7.11 1.81 -15.00
C GLU A 26 -5.74 1.35 -15.48
N LYS A 27 -5.03 2.19 -16.23
CA LYS A 27 -3.63 1.99 -16.65
C LYS A 27 -2.75 2.86 -15.77
N SER A 28 -1.60 2.39 -15.31
CA SER A 28 -0.74 3.13 -14.36
C SER A 28 -0.01 4.33 -14.98
N ASP A 29 -0.64 5.03 -15.93
CA ASP A 29 -0.06 6.08 -16.77
C ASP A 29 -0.69 7.48 -16.57
N ASN A 30 -1.74 7.60 -15.74
CA ASN A 30 -2.35 8.91 -15.48
C ASN A 30 -1.47 9.79 -14.58
N LEU A 31 -0.90 10.84 -15.19
CA LEU A 31 -0.03 11.80 -14.50
C LEU A 31 -0.73 12.58 -13.36
N ASN A 32 -2.05 12.75 -13.39
CA ASN A 32 -2.78 13.37 -12.29
C ASN A 32 -2.94 12.42 -11.11
N ALA A 33 -3.13 11.12 -11.38
CA ALA A 33 -3.18 10.08 -10.37
C ALA A 33 -1.84 9.97 -9.61
N LEU A 34 -0.71 9.92 -10.34
CA LEU A 34 0.63 9.81 -9.78
C LEU A 34 1.05 11.00 -8.89
N LYS A 35 0.42 12.17 -9.05
CA LYS A 35 0.64 13.34 -8.18
C LYS A 35 -0.03 13.20 -6.80
N ILE A 36 -1.08 12.38 -6.70
CA ILE A 36 -1.85 12.17 -5.48
C ILE A 36 -1.32 10.94 -4.75
N LEU A 37 -1.11 9.87 -5.51
CA LEU A 37 -0.66 8.59 -5.03
C LEU A 37 0.38 8.07 -6.02
N TRP A 38 1.64 8.02 -5.55
CA TRP A 38 2.80 7.70 -6.38
C TRP A 38 2.73 6.29 -7.00
N VAL A 39 1.93 5.39 -6.42
CA VAL A 39 1.70 4.05 -6.97
C VAL A 39 0.25 3.61 -6.80
N TRP A 40 -0.38 3.18 -7.90
CA TRP A 40 -1.82 2.93 -7.95
C TRP A 40 -2.12 1.43 -7.95
N PRO A 41 -2.49 0.83 -6.81
CA PRO A 41 -2.66 -0.62 -6.71
C PRO A 41 -3.87 -1.14 -7.49
N SER A 42 -3.81 -2.39 -7.93
CA SER A 42 -4.99 -3.16 -8.34
C SER A 42 -5.66 -3.84 -7.12
N GLU A 43 -6.85 -4.40 -7.31
CA GLU A 43 -7.49 -5.22 -6.27
C GLU A 43 -6.64 -6.47 -5.92
N GLU A 44 -5.98 -7.07 -6.91
CA GLU A 44 -5.07 -8.20 -6.72
C GLU A 44 -3.88 -7.81 -5.85
N ASN A 45 -3.37 -6.58 -5.97
CA ASN A 45 -2.32 -6.06 -5.09
C ASN A 45 -2.78 -5.98 -3.63
N LEU A 46 -4.00 -5.51 -3.40
CA LEU A 46 -4.57 -5.44 -2.05
C LEU A 46 -4.83 -6.83 -1.48
N TYR A 47 -5.26 -7.78 -2.32
CA TYR A 47 -5.40 -9.19 -1.93
C TYR A 47 -4.06 -9.81 -1.54
N PHE A 48 -2.99 -9.54 -2.29
CA PHE A 48 -1.64 -9.99 -1.94
C PHE A 48 -1.20 -9.47 -0.57
N ILE A 49 -1.39 -8.16 -0.31
CA ILE A 49 -1.10 -7.57 1.01
C ILE A 49 -1.92 -8.28 2.10
N ARG A 50 -3.24 -8.43 1.91
CA ARG A 50 -4.12 -9.09 2.89
C ARG A 50 -3.66 -10.52 3.19
N LYS A 51 -3.32 -11.27 2.15
CA LYS A 51 -2.84 -12.65 2.27
C LYS A 51 -1.57 -12.70 3.12
N VAL A 52 -0.62 -11.81 2.85
CA VAL A 52 0.63 -11.71 3.62
C VAL A 52 0.36 -11.40 5.08
N LEU A 53 -0.48 -10.41 5.37
CA LEU A 53 -0.83 -10.06 6.77
C LEU A 53 -1.41 -11.26 7.51
N TYR A 54 -2.32 -11.99 6.87
CA TYR A 54 -2.96 -13.16 7.45
C TYR A 54 -1.97 -14.32 7.66
N GLU A 55 -1.20 -14.67 6.64
CA GLU A 55 -0.25 -15.79 6.68
C GLU A 55 0.91 -15.56 7.66
N GLN A 56 1.29 -14.30 7.88
CA GLN A 56 2.34 -13.92 8.83
C GLN A 56 1.80 -13.56 10.22
N ASN A 57 0.47 -13.67 10.43
CA ASN A 57 -0.21 -13.31 11.67
C ASN A 57 0.18 -11.90 12.18
N LEU A 58 0.10 -10.92 11.28
CA LEU A 58 0.48 -9.53 11.54
C LEU A 58 -0.75 -8.69 11.91
N ASP A 59 -0.64 -7.95 13.01
CA ASP A 59 -1.73 -7.11 13.53
C ASP A 59 -1.76 -5.69 12.92
N GLY A 60 -0.75 -5.31 12.15
CA GLY A 60 -0.65 -3.95 11.62
C GLY A 60 0.39 -3.76 10.52
N ILE A 61 0.32 -2.59 9.88
CA ILE A 61 1.24 -2.14 8.83
C ILE A 61 1.84 -0.81 9.27
N ILE A 62 3.16 -0.69 9.11
CA ILE A 62 3.85 0.60 9.14
C ILE A 62 4.14 0.97 7.67
N SER A 63 3.60 2.11 7.24
CA SER A 63 3.85 2.66 5.90
C SER A 63 4.75 3.89 5.99
N LEU A 64 5.88 3.85 5.28
CA LEU A 64 6.91 4.88 5.32
C LEU A 64 6.91 5.63 3.99
N GLY A 65 6.96 6.95 4.04
CA GLY A 65 6.78 7.75 2.81
C GLY A 65 5.34 7.71 2.28
N CYS A 66 4.36 7.60 3.17
CA CYS A 66 2.93 7.45 2.84
C CYS A 66 2.28 8.62 2.09
N GLY A 67 3.01 9.73 1.88
CA GLY A 67 2.46 10.93 1.27
C GLY A 67 1.21 11.41 2.02
N CYS A 68 0.09 11.55 1.29
CA CYS A 68 -1.18 11.99 1.85
C CYS A 68 -1.98 10.91 2.61
N GLY A 69 -1.49 9.67 2.69
CA GLY A 69 -2.15 8.59 3.43
C GLY A 69 -3.23 7.83 2.64
N LEU A 70 -3.38 8.09 1.34
CA LEU A 70 -4.45 7.51 0.53
C LEU A 70 -4.28 5.99 0.37
N LEU A 71 -3.06 5.50 0.15
CA LEU A 71 -2.79 4.07 0.00
C LEU A 71 -3.11 3.29 1.28
N GLU A 72 -2.74 3.85 2.42
CA GLU A 72 -2.95 3.28 3.75
C GLU A 72 -4.43 3.20 4.07
N TRP A 73 -5.19 4.25 3.69
CA TRP A 73 -6.63 4.24 3.79
C TRP A 73 -7.24 3.14 2.90
N ILE A 74 -6.80 3.02 1.64
CA ILE A 74 -7.26 1.96 0.71
C ILE A 74 -6.94 0.57 1.27
N ILE A 75 -5.72 0.35 1.76
CA ILE A 75 -5.29 -0.92 2.37
C ILE A 75 -6.17 -1.22 3.59
N ASN A 76 -6.40 -0.24 4.47
CA ASN A 76 -7.24 -0.45 5.64
C ASN A 76 -8.68 -0.86 5.26
N LYS A 77 -9.27 -0.19 4.26
CA LYS A 77 -10.62 -0.49 3.77
C LYS A 77 -10.74 -1.84 3.06
N SER A 78 -9.68 -2.28 2.37
CA SER A 78 -9.70 -3.52 1.57
C SER A 78 -9.26 -4.76 2.35
N THR A 79 -8.29 -4.61 3.26
CA THR A 79 -7.65 -5.74 3.97
C THR A 79 -8.19 -5.94 5.39
N GLY A 80 -8.73 -4.88 5.99
CA GLY A 80 -9.40 -4.93 7.29
C GLY A 80 -8.55 -5.28 8.52
N PRO A 81 -7.25 -4.90 8.66
CA PRO A 81 -6.58 -5.02 9.96
C PRO A 81 -7.41 -4.25 10.99
N GLY A 82 -7.95 -4.99 11.95
CA GLY A 82 -9.05 -4.57 12.81
C GLY A 82 -8.75 -3.34 13.67
N LYS A 83 -9.78 -2.86 14.39
CA LYS A 83 -9.63 -1.85 15.44
C LYS A 83 -8.50 -2.28 16.40
N GLY A 84 -7.43 -1.48 16.47
CA GLY A 84 -6.26 -1.77 17.32
C GLY A 84 -4.94 -1.97 16.57
N SER A 85 -4.96 -1.97 15.23
CA SER A 85 -3.73 -1.95 14.42
C SER A 85 -2.91 -0.68 14.68
N GLY A 86 -1.91 -0.80 15.55
CA GLY A 86 -1.03 0.29 15.95
C GLY A 86 -0.33 0.89 14.73
N ARG A 87 -0.46 2.21 14.57
CA ARG A 87 0.33 3.00 13.62
C ARG A 87 1.55 3.49 14.38
N LEU A 88 2.70 2.91 14.11
CA LEU A 88 3.97 3.38 14.67
C LEU A 88 4.82 3.92 13.55
N THR A 89 5.31 5.15 13.70
CA THR A 89 6.29 5.75 12.80
C THR A 89 7.63 5.64 13.51
N ASP A 90 8.49 4.71 13.09
CA ASP A 90 9.89 4.69 13.51
C ASP A 90 10.69 5.52 12.49
N PRO A 91 11.40 6.59 12.91
CA PRO A 91 12.17 7.44 12.00
C PRO A 91 13.43 6.78 11.41
N GLU A 92 13.87 5.59 11.85
CA GLU A 92 15.10 4.95 11.34
C GLU A 92 14.97 3.56 10.68
N PRO A 93 14.10 3.36 9.66
CA PRO A 93 13.94 2.07 8.98
C PRO A 93 15.00 1.78 7.90
N PHE A 94 15.89 2.73 7.59
CA PHE A 94 16.72 2.70 6.37
C PHE A 94 18.19 2.29 6.58
N LYS A 95 18.62 1.94 7.80
CA LYS A 95 19.94 1.33 8.07
C LYS A 95 19.86 -0.17 8.32
N VAL A 96 19.00 -0.87 7.57
CA VAL A 96 18.88 -2.33 7.66
C VAL A 96 19.93 -2.96 6.75
N ASN A 97 21.02 -3.48 7.33
CA ASN A 97 21.96 -4.35 6.62
C ASN A 97 21.31 -5.73 6.42
N PHE A 98 20.56 -5.91 5.33
CA PHE A 98 19.81 -7.13 5.04
C PHE A 98 20.69 -8.40 5.01
N GLU A 99 21.95 -8.28 4.59
CA GLU A 99 22.90 -9.41 4.50
C GLU A 99 23.25 -9.97 5.89
N ASN A 100 23.40 -9.11 6.89
CA ASN A 100 23.74 -9.52 8.26
C ASN A 100 22.53 -9.77 9.16
N LEU A 101 21.32 -9.36 8.74
CA LEU A 101 20.12 -9.36 9.59
C LEU A 101 19.16 -10.53 9.35
N LYS A 102 19.57 -11.53 8.55
CA LYS A 102 18.82 -12.77 8.29
C LYS A 102 17.40 -12.52 7.76
N TRP A 103 17.20 -11.56 6.86
CA TRP A 103 15.92 -11.39 6.18
C TRP A 103 15.88 -12.24 4.92
N ARG A 104 14.71 -12.78 4.57
CA ARG A 104 14.48 -13.47 3.29
C ARG A 104 13.29 -12.85 2.56
N LEU A 105 13.34 -12.87 1.24
CA LEU A 105 12.17 -12.56 0.40
C LEU A 105 11.09 -13.62 0.68
N TYR A 106 9.91 -13.16 1.07
CA TYR A 106 8.72 -13.99 1.25
C TYR A 106 7.93 -14.10 -0.04
N GLY A 107 7.76 -12.97 -0.73
CA GLY A 107 7.07 -12.89 -2.01
C GLY A 107 7.09 -11.47 -2.54
N PHE A 108 6.71 -11.31 -3.80
CA PHE A 108 6.57 -10.01 -4.43
C PHE A 108 5.46 -10.06 -5.48
N GLN A 109 4.94 -8.89 -5.83
CA GLN A 109 3.95 -8.73 -6.88
C GLN A 109 4.13 -7.38 -7.57
N GLU A 110 4.06 -7.36 -8.90
CA GLU A 110 4.02 -6.12 -9.66
C GLU A 110 2.75 -5.34 -9.31
N ILE A 111 2.89 -4.01 -9.16
CA ILE A 111 1.77 -3.13 -8.90
C ILE A 111 1.12 -2.81 -10.24
N LYS A 112 -0.02 -3.44 -10.48
CA LYS A 112 -0.77 -3.34 -11.73
C LYS A 112 0.16 -3.57 -12.95
N ASP A 113 0.32 -2.57 -13.80
CA ASP A 113 1.13 -2.55 -15.03
C ASP A 113 2.25 -1.50 -14.98
N SER A 114 2.60 -1.04 -13.77
CA SER A 114 3.54 0.08 -13.54
C SER A 114 5.03 -0.32 -13.66
N LYS A 115 5.36 -1.61 -13.60
CA LYS A 115 6.71 -2.14 -13.35
C LYS A 115 7.30 -1.81 -11.97
N ASP A 116 6.52 -1.20 -11.07
CA ASP A 116 6.85 -1.11 -9.65
C ASP A 116 6.38 -2.38 -8.92
N PHE A 117 6.99 -2.72 -7.79
CA PHE A 117 6.71 -3.97 -7.08
C PHE A 117 6.42 -3.75 -5.60
N ILE A 118 5.44 -4.50 -5.07
CA ILE A 118 5.32 -4.77 -3.63
C ILE A 118 6.19 -5.98 -3.35
N ALA A 119 7.22 -5.82 -2.51
CA ALA A 119 8.06 -6.92 -2.05
C ALA A 119 7.92 -7.09 -0.54
N VAL A 120 7.76 -8.33 -0.10
CA VAL A 120 7.61 -8.69 1.31
C VAL A 120 8.83 -9.46 1.74
N TYR A 121 9.47 -8.99 2.80
CA TYR A 121 10.59 -9.65 3.44
C TYR A 121 10.20 -10.06 4.86
N VAL A 122 10.65 -11.24 5.28
CA VAL A 122 10.43 -11.75 6.64
C VAL A 122 11.78 -11.99 7.31
N LYS A 123 11.87 -11.64 8.59
CA LYS A 123 13.08 -11.87 9.38
C LYS A 123 13.12 -13.32 9.82
N CYS A 124 14.17 -14.04 9.47
CA CYS A 124 14.43 -15.39 9.95
C CYS A 124 14.94 -15.31 11.39
N VAL A 125 14.02 -15.36 12.35
CA VAL A 125 14.35 -15.53 13.76
C VAL A 125 14.75 -16.99 13.97
N LYS A 126 16.02 -17.23 14.31
CA LYS A 126 16.45 -18.47 14.94
C LYS A 126 16.40 -18.26 16.44
#